data_AF-A0A8S2QMU4-F1
#
_entry.id   AF-A0A8S2QMU4-F1
#
_cell.length_a   1.000
_cell.length_b   1.000
_cell.length_c   1.000
_cell.angle_alpha   90.00
_cell.angle_beta   90.00
_cell.angle_gamma   90.00
#
_symmetry.space_group_name_H-M   'P 1'
#
loop_
_entity.id
_entity.type
_entity.pdbx_description
1 polymer ?
#
loop_
_entity_poly.entity_id
_entity_poly.type
_entity_poly.pdbx_seq_one_letter_code
_entity_poly.pdbx_strand_id
1 'polypeptide(L)'
;MPAGQKSDDRSKHKFMVQWKIVPNDYKNDIEDFWKQDSSRLNDVNDSKLQCAFIDKMLISLKESAADVIRRAEATAERNHELIRQINEMTGEITAMTYVLRRQDNGSYSVEENIRVSIEAQTIVSEWQDIIELIDIEDSFNDKINYSCNNYQDMICLNSDMLLVVKKYESFGDGDRLLKIVNKFAENFCRIERALQKLLLHLCTSDQSRLDEITQRVDRINNEIKDLRDKYNYLSFA
;
A
#
# COMPACT_ATOMS: atom_id res chain seq x y z
N MET A 1 10.79 37.94 32.68
CA MET A 1 11.21 37.61 31.30
C MET A 1 12.70 37.34 31.30
N PRO A 2 13.13 36.22 30.73
CA PRO A 2 14.23 36.28 29.78
C PRO A 2 13.87 35.63 28.45
N ALA A 3 14.42 36.21 27.39
CA ALA A 3 14.19 35.90 25.99
C ALA A 3 14.77 34.53 25.60
N GLY A 4 13.98 33.75 24.86
CA GLY A 4 14.41 32.49 24.27
C GLY A 4 15.39 32.73 23.12
N GLN A 5 16.56 32.10 23.21
CA GLN A 5 17.37 31.77 22.04
C GLN A 5 16.62 30.70 21.21
N LYS A 6 16.29 31.03 19.97
CA LYS A 6 15.99 30.02 18.93
C LYS A 6 17.28 29.81 18.13
N SER A 7 17.87 28.64 18.24
CA SER A 7 18.95 28.19 17.34
C SER A 7 18.36 27.90 15.96
N ASP A 8 18.90 28.56 14.94
CA ASP A 8 18.60 28.35 13.53
C ASP A 8 19.39 27.12 13.04
N ASP A 9 18.75 25.95 13.10
CA ASP A 9 19.35 24.67 12.70
C ASP A 9 18.87 24.27 11.29
N ARG A 10 19.24 25.09 10.29
CA ARG A 10 19.02 24.75 8.88
C ARG A 10 20.20 23.95 8.34
N SER A 11 19.91 22.74 7.86
CA SER A 11 20.85 21.92 7.10
C SER A 11 21.43 22.71 5.91
N LYS A 12 22.75 22.88 5.87
CA LYS A 12 23.48 23.53 4.76
C LYS A 12 23.80 22.58 3.61
N HIS A 13 23.34 21.33 3.68
CA HIS A 13 23.63 20.31 2.69
C HIS A 13 22.92 20.62 1.38
N LYS A 14 23.68 20.58 0.28
CA LYS A 14 23.19 20.76 -1.08
C LYS A 14 23.53 19.51 -1.86
N PHE A 15 22.58 19.00 -2.63
CA PHE A 15 22.80 17.90 -3.55
C PHE A 15 22.77 18.44 -4.97
N MET A 16 23.68 17.94 -5.79
CA MET A 16 23.72 18.26 -7.20
C MET A 16 23.61 16.94 -7.95
N VAL A 17 22.56 16.82 -8.74
CA VAL A 17 22.39 15.69 -9.66
C VAL A 17 22.74 16.20 -11.03
N GLN A 18 23.83 15.66 -11.58
CA GLN A 18 24.27 15.93 -12.94
C GLN A 18 23.88 14.75 -13.80
N TRP A 19 23.32 15.04 -14.98
CA TRP A 19 22.98 14.00 -15.94
C TRP A 19 23.37 14.44 -17.35
N LYS A 20 23.67 13.44 -18.19
CA LYS A 20 24.04 13.58 -19.60
C LYS A 20 23.37 12.47 -20.40
N ILE A 21 23.01 12.76 -21.64
CA ILE A 21 22.51 11.76 -22.57
C ILE A 21 23.71 11.00 -23.13
N VAL A 22 23.76 9.68 -22.90
CA VAL A 22 24.82 8.81 -23.40
C VAL A 22 24.45 8.37 -24.83
N PRO A 23 25.34 8.52 -25.83
CA PRO A 23 25.11 8.00 -27.18
C PRO A 23 24.89 6.48 -27.18
N ASN A 24 24.02 6.00 -28.06
CA ASN A 24 23.60 4.58 -28.11
C ASN A 24 24.75 3.60 -28.42
N ASP A 25 25.89 4.07 -28.90
CA ASP A 25 27.06 3.29 -29.28
C ASP A 25 28.24 3.42 -28.29
N TYR A 26 28.04 4.06 -27.14
CA TYR A 26 29.07 4.20 -26.12
C TYR A 26 29.40 2.86 -25.44
N LYS A 27 30.65 2.40 -25.56
CA LYS A 27 31.13 1.10 -25.02
C LYS A 27 32.28 1.22 -24.02
N ASN A 28 32.64 2.43 -23.62
CA ASN A 28 33.78 2.70 -22.72
C ASN A 28 33.32 2.92 -21.27
N ASP A 29 34.29 3.05 -20.36
CA ASP A 29 34.05 3.28 -18.93
C ASP A 29 33.32 4.62 -18.69
N ILE A 30 32.34 4.61 -17.78
CA ILE A 30 31.58 5.79 -17.37
C ILE A 30 32.49 6.88 -16.81
N GLU A 31 33.58 6.53 -16.13
CA GLU A 31 34.53 7.54 -15.64
C GLU A 31 35.18 8.36 -16.77
N ASP A 32 35.50 7.71 -17.90
CA ASP A 32 36.09 8.37 -19.05
C ASP A 32 35.07 9.26 -19.78
N PHE A 33 33.80 8.84 -19.80
CA PHE A 33 32.68 9.63 -20.33
C PHE A 33 32.55 10.99 -19.63
N TRP A 34 32.65 10.99 -18.30
CA TRP A 34 32.57 12.21 -17.51
C TRP A 34 33.81 13.11 -17.64
N LYS A 35 35.00 12.53 -17.84
CA LYS A 35 36.27 13.27 -17.97
C LYS A 35 36.44 13.92 -19.35
N GLN A 36 36.05 13.24 -20.43
CA GLN A 36 36.34 13.67 -21.81
C GLN A 36 35.59 14.93 -22.25
N ASP A 37 34.44 15.26 -21.65
CA ASP A 37 33.57 16.36 -22.10
C ASP A 37 33.56 17.59 -21.16
N SER A 38 34.59 17.74 -20.33
CA SER A 38 34.73 18.88 -19.40
C SER A 38 34.85 20.25 -20.10
N SER A 39 35.08 20.28 -21.42
CA SER A 39 35.25 21.50 -22.23
C SER A 39 33.96 21.99 -22.91
N ARG A 40 32.86 21.22 -22.83
CA ARG A 40 31.54 21.57 -23.38
C ARG A 40 30.50 21.60 -22.28
N LEU A 41 30.51 22.68 -21.48
CA LEU A 41 29.54 22.92 -20.39
C LEU A 41 28.07 23.01 -20.86
N ASN A 42 27.79 23.01 -22.17
CA ASN A 42 26.44 23.19 -22.70
C ASN A 42 25.60 21.90 -22.77
N ASP A 43 26.20 20.72 -22.62
CA ASP A 43 25.49 19.42 -22.67
C ASP A 43 25.36 18.75 -21.29
N VAL A 44 25.85 19.39 -20.23
CA VAL A 44 25.63 18.94 -18.84
C VAL A 44 24.43 19.68 -18.30
N ASN A 45 23.33 18.97 -18.06
CA ASN A 45 22.18 19.56 -17.39
C ASN A 45 22.35 19.43 -15.88
N ASP A 46 22.65 20.55 -15.23
CA ASP A 46 22.79 20.63 -13.79
C ASP A 46 21.45 21.00 -13.15
N SER A 47 20.86 20.06 -12.41
CA SER A 47 19.74 20.35 -11.52
C SER A 47 20.27 20.51 -10.09
N LYS A 48 20.38 21.76 -9.64
CA LYS A 48 20.71 22.07 -8.24
C LYS A 48 19.47 21.85 -7.39
N LEU A 49 19.42 20.73 -6.70
CA LEU A 49 18.37 20.42 -5.75
C LEU A 49 18.80 20.97 -4.39
N GLN A 50 18.16 22.06 -3.98
CA GLN A 50 18.23 22.45 -2.58
C GLN A 50 17.37 21.45 -1.81
N CYS A 51 17.97 20.73 -0.85
CA CYS A 51 17.20 20.01 0.15
C CYS A 51 16.40 21.05 0.95
N ALA A 52 15.20 21.35 0.50
CA ALA A 52 14.16 21.77 1.40
C ALA A 52 13.88 20.54 2.26
N PHE A 53 14.20 20.62 3.55
CA PHE A 53 13.39 19.87 4.50
C PHE A 53 11.95 20.27 4.18
N ILE A 54 11.16 19.34 3.64
CA ILE A 54 9.70 19.50 3.54
C ILE A 54 9.16 19.30 4.95
N ASP A 55 9.56 20.21 5.84
CA ASP A 55 8.90 20.45 7.11
C ASP A 55 8.13 21.76 6.92
N LYS A 56 6.85 21.63 6.57
CA LYS A 56 5.82 22.69 6.62
C LYS A 56 6.01 23.88 5.67
N MET A 57 5.56 23.75 4.42
CA MET A 57 5.05 24.85 3.58
C MET A 57 4.57 24.21 2.26
N LEU A 58 3.33 24.24 1.79
CA LEU A 58 2.12 25.04 2.03
C LEU A 58 0.93 24.11 1.73
N ILE A 59 -0.15 24.01 2.50
CA ILE A 59 -0.87 25.04 3.24
C ILE A 59 -1.09 24.48 4.65
N SER A 60 -0.96 25.31 5.69
CA SER A 60 -1.81 25.14 6.88
C SER A 60 -3.25 25.43 6.46
N LEU A 61 -3.83 24.61 5.58
CA LEU A 61 -5.23 24.32 5.69
C LEU A 61 -5.23 23.49 6.96
N LYS A 62 -5.57 24.13 8.09
CA LYS A 62 -6.11 23.34 9.18
C LYS A 62 -7.28 22.61 8.53
N GLU A 63 -7.09 21.35 8.17
CA GLU A 63 -8.17 20.51 7.67
C GLU A 63 -9.28 20.67 8.70
N SER A 64 -10.39 21.28 8.30
CA SER A 64 -11.51 21.51 9.21
C SER A 64 -12.14 20.16 9.54
N ALA A 65 -12.88 20.08 10.65
CA ALA A 65 -13.62 18.86 10.93
C ALA A 65 -14.59 18.53 9.78
N ALA A 66 -15.16 19.56 9.15
CA ALA A 66 -16.03 19.42 7.99
C ALA A 66 -15.32 18.87 6.73
N ASP A 67 -14.04 19.19 6.52
CA ASP A 67 -13.25 18.59 5.42
C ASP A 67 -13.04 17.10 5.67
N VAL A 68 -12.68 16.72 6.90
CA VAL A 68 -12.47 15.31 7.27
C VAL A 68 -13.77 14.52 7.18
N ILE A 69 -14.89 15.10 7.64
CA ILE A 69 -16.21 14.44 7.55
C ILE A 69 -16.56 14.16 6.08
N ARG A 70 -16.44 15.16 5.19
CA ARG A 70 -16.68 14.95 3.75
C ARG A 70 -15.79 13.86 3.15
N ARG A 71 -14.52 13.76 3.56
CA ARG A 71 -13.61 12.70 3.14
C ARG A 71 -14.02 11.33 3.69
N ALA A 72 -14.48 11.27 4.94
CA ALA A 72 -15.00 10.06 5.57
C ALA A 72 -16.25 9.57 4.82
N GLU A 73 -17.20 10.46 4.53
CA GLU A 73 -18.41 10.15 3.77
C GLU A 73 -18.10 9.67 2.35
N ALA A 74 -17.20 10.35 1.63
CA ALA A 74 -16.78 9.92 0.31
C ALA A 74 -16.12 8.53 0.33
N THR A 75 -15.43 8.18 1.41
CA THR A 75 -14.86 6.83 1.59
C THR A 75 -15.95 5.82 1.92
N ALA A 76 -16.91 6.17 2.78
CA ALA A 76 -18.04 5.32 3.10
C ALA A 76 -18.91 5.00 1.86
N GLU A 77 -19.06 5.96 0.95
CA GLU A 77 -19.77 5.76 -0.31
C GLU A 77 -19.00 4.84 -1.27
N ARG A 78 -17.68 5.02 -1.39
CA ARG A 78 -16.83 4.08 -2.13
C ARG A 78 -16.91 2.67 -1.55
N ASN A 79 -16.97 2.53 -0.23
CA ASN A 79 -17.18 1.25 0.42
C ASN A 79 -18.54 0.63 0.07
N HIS A 80 -19.62 1.40 0.05
CA HIS A 80 -20.93 0.92 -0.41
C HIS A 80 -20.89 0.42 -1.86
N GLU A 81 -20.17 1.13 -2.73
CA GLU A 81 -20.00 0.72 -4.12
C GLU A 81 -19.19 -0.57 -4.24
N LEU A 82 -18.11 -0.74 -3.46
CA LEU A 82 -17.37 -2.01 -3.39
C LEU A 82 -18.25 -3.15 -2.86
N ILE A 83 -19.06 -2.90 -1.83
CA ILE A 83 -20.03 -3.86 -1.28
C ILE A 83 -21.02 -4.28 -2.36
N ARG A 84 -21.56 -3.32 -3.13
CA ARG A 84 -22.47 -3.58 -4.25
C ARG A 84 -21.82 -4.48 -5.29
N GLN A 85 -20.59 -4.15 -5.72
CA GLN A 85 -19.84 -4.96 -6.68
C GLN A 85 -19.62 -6.38 -6.18
N ILE A 86 -19.22 -6.55 -4.92
CA ILE A 86 -19.02 -7.88 -4.29
C ILE A 86 -20.34 -8.67 -4.27
N ASN A 87 -21.46 -8.03 -3.94
CA ASN A 87 -22.77 -8.69 -3.93
C ASN A 87 -23.27 -9.06 -5.33
N GLU A 88 -22.88 -8.30 -6.35
CA GLU A 88 -23.18 -8.59 -7.76
C GLU A 88 -22.29 -9.68 -8.35
N MET A 89 -21.19 -10.05 -7.67
CA MET A 89 -20.38 -11.19 -8.07
C MET A 89 -21.18 -12.48 -7.95
N THR A 90 -21.46 -13.06 -9.11
CA THR A 90 -22.23 -14.29 -9.25
C THR A 90 -21.45 -15.31 -10.07
N GLY A 91 -21.78 -16.58 -9.90
CA GLY A 91 -21.14 -17.68 -10.60
C GLY A 91 -20.02 -18.34 -9.81
N GLU A 92 -19.38 -19.29 -10.49
CA GLU A 92 -18.31 -20.10 -9.92
C GLU A 92 -16.95 -19.45 -10.15
N ILE A 93 -16.21 -19.32 -9.06
CA ILE A 93 -14.81 -18.95 -9.04
C ILE A 93 -14.03 -20.25 -8.97
N THR A 94 -13.18 -20.48 -9.96
CA THR A 94 -12.18 -21.54 -9.84
C THR A 94 -11.21 -21.12 -8.75
N ALA A 95 -10.98 -22.01 -7.79
CA ALA A 95 -9.90 -21.95 -6.81
C ALA A 95 -8.92 -23.10 -7.09
N MET A 96 -7.67 -22.74 -7.35
CA MET A 96 -6.56 -23.64 -7.56
C MET A 96 -5.68 -23.68 -6.32
N THR A 97 -5.44 -24.90 -5.82
CA THR A 97 -4.41 -25.13 -4.81
C THR A 97 -3.14 -25.62 -5.49
N TYR A 98 -2.01 -25.07 -5.05
CA TYR A 98 -0.70 -25.44 -5.56
C TYR A 98 0.11 -26.14 -4.48
N VAL A 99 0.89 -27.13 -4.88
CA VAL A 99 1.85 -27.80 -4.01
C VAL A 99 3.26 -27.46 -4.46
N LEU A 100 4.05 -26.96 -3.51
CA LEU A 100 5.48 -26.77 -3.70
C LEU A 100 6.19 -28.12 -3.43
N ARG A 101 6.77 -28.74 -4.46
CA ARG A 101 7.55 -29.96 -4.32
C ARG A 101 9.03 -29.65 -4.39
N ARG A 102 9.81 -30.22 -3.47
CA ARG A 102 11.27 -30.24 -3.58
C ARG A 102 11.70 -31.35 -4.52
N GLN A 103 12.55 -31.02 -5.48
CA GLN A 103 13.14 -31.97 -6.42
C GLN A 103 14.46 -32.54 -5.87
N ASP A 104 14.89 -33.68 -6.43
CA ASP A 104 16.11 -34.39 -6.01
C ASP A 104 17.39 -33.56 -6.23
N ASN A 105 17.40 -32.68 -7.22
CA ASN A 105 18.49 -31.71 -7.47
C ASN A 105 18.53 -30.56 -6.43
N GLY A 106 17.57 -30.53 -5.50
CA GLY A 106 17.40 -29.54 -4.46
C GLY A 106 16.66 -28.27 -4.87
N SER A 107 16.12 -28.18 -6.08
CA SER A 107 15.22 -27.10 -6.52
C SER A 107 13.78 -27.34 -6.02
N TYR A 108 12.91 -26.36 -6.23
CA TYR A 108 11.49 -26.46 -5.98
C TYR A 108 10.69 -26.33 -7.28
N SER A 109 9.60 -27.08 -7.42
CA SER A 109 8.61 -26.89 -8.47
C SER A 109 7.23 -26.64 -7.88
N VAL A 110 6.41 -25.89 -8.60
CA VAL A 110 5.02 -25.63 -8.28
C VAL A 110 4.19 -26.55 -9.16
N GLU A 111 3.38 -27.40 -8.55
CA GLU A 111 2.42 -28.25 -9.26
C GLU A 111 1.01 -27.87 -8.86
N GLU A 112 0.10 -27.87 -9.83
CA GLU A 112 -1.33 -27.80 -9.57
C GLU A 112 -1.76 -29.07 -8.83
N ASN A 113 -2.46 -28.91 -7.71
CA ASN A 113 -2.92 -30.01 -6.87
C ASN A 113 -4.41 -30.29 -7.08
N ILE A 114 -5.24 -29.28 -6.80
CA ILE A 114 -6.70 -29.41 -6.92
C ILE A 114 -7.26 -28.12 -7.51
N ARG A 115 -8.13 -28.27 -8.50
CA ARG A 115 -9.00 -27.23 -9.03
C ARG A 115 -10.41 -27.45 -8.50
N VAL A 116 -10.91 -26.53 -7.69
CA VAL A 116 -12.27 -26.56 -7.14
C VAL A 116 -13.05 -25.40 -7.73
N SER A 117 -14.28 -25.64 -8.19
CA SER A 117 -15.22 -24.57 -8.48
C SER A 117 -15.94 -24.21 -7.19
N ILE A 118 -15.83 -22.96 -6.75
CA ILE A 118 -16.46 -22.46 -5.53
C ILE A 118 -17.34 -21.29 -5.92
N GLU A 119 -18.59 -21.27 -5.44
CA GLU A 119 -19.47 -20.12 -5.68
C GLU A 119 -18.88 -18.85 -5.03
N ALA A 120 -18.92 -17.73 -5.75
CA ALA A 120 -18.42 -16.45 -5.25
C ALA A 120 -19.01 -16.08 -3.89
N GLN A 121 -20.30 -16.38 -3.68
CA GLN A 121 -21.00 -16.09 -2.42
C GLN A 121 -20.51 -16.94 -1.24
N THR A 122 -20.04 -18.16 -1.49
CA THR A 122 -19.40 -18.99 -0.46
C THR A 122 -18.11 -18.33 0.00
N ILE A 123 -17.26 -17.88 -0.95
CA ILE A 123 -16.01 -17.17 -0.63
C ILE A 123 -16.29 -15.91 0.19
N VAL A 124 -17.31 -15.13 -0.19
CA VAL A 124 -17.72 -13.93 0.57
C VAL A 124 -18.18 -14.29 1.98
N SER A 125 -18.98 -15.36 2.14
CA SER A 125 -19.51 -15.78 3.43
C SER A 125 -18.45 -16.33 4.39
N GLU A 126 -17.41 -16.96 3.83
CA GLU A 126 -16.28 -17.53 4.58
C GLU A 126 -15.12 -16.53 4.74
N TRP A 127 -15.20 -15.37 4.09
CA TRP A 127 -14.13 -14.37 4.13
C TRP A 127 -13.94 -13.83 5.55
N GLN A 128 -12.73 -14.01 6.05
CA GLN A 128 -12.28 -13.45 7.32
C GLN A 128 -11.05 -12.59 7.08
N ASP A 129 -11.12 -11.34 7.52
CA ASP A 129 -9.97 -10.44 7.62
C ASP A 129 -10.06 -9.78 8.99
N ILE A 130 -8.99 -9.88 9.79
CA ILE A 130 -8.94 -9.24 11.09
C ILE A 130 -8.55 -7.79 10.84
N ILE A 131 -9.56 -6.91 10.88
CA ILE A 131 -9.34 -5.47 10.72
C ILE A 131 -9.20 -4.87 12.11
N GLU A 132 -7.97 -4.49 12.47
CA GLU A 132 -7.76 -3.68 13.65
C GLU A 132 -8.38 -2.30 13.40
N LEU A 133 -9.52 -1.99 14.03
CA LEU A 133 -10.12 -0.66 13.98
C LEU A 133 -9.68 0.17 15.18
N ILE A 134 -9.68 1.49 15.00
CA ILE A 134 -9.38 2.42 16.09
C ILE A 134 -10.66 2.64 16.88
N ASP A 135 -10.62 2.33 18.17
CA ASP A 135 -11.72 2.65 19.08
C ASP A 135 -11.92 4.18 19.18
N ILE A 136 -13.19 4.57 19.07
CA ILE A 136 -13.62 5.96 19.12
C ILE A 136 -14.51 6.15 20.35
N GLU A 137 -14.31 7.27 21.04
CA GLU A 137 -15.11 7.63 22.21
C GLU A 137 -16.59 7.76 21.82
N ASP A 138 -17.44 6.99 22.46
CA ASP A 138 -18.89 7.01 22.23
C ASP A 138 -19.54 8.27 22.84
N SER A 139 -19.42 9.37 22.11
CA SER A 139 -19.93 10.68 22.54
C SER A 139 -21.45 10.79 22.47
N PHE A 140 -22.11 9.86 21.77
CA PHE A 140 -23.54 9.90 21.46
C PHE A 140 -24.33 8.71 22.02
N ASN A 141 -23.66 7.80 22.74
CA ASN A 141 -24.23 6.55 23.25
C ASN A 141 -24.82 5.65 22.14
N ASP A 142 -24.15 5.61 20.99
CA ASP A 142 -24.50 4.79 19.83
C ASP A 142 -24.04 3.33 19.97
N LYS A 143 -23.10 3.06 20.89
CA LYS A 143 -22.59 1.72 21.20
C LYS A 143 -22.12 0.93 19.97
N ILE A 144 -21.41 1.60 19.06
CA ILE A 144 -20.81 0.94 17.90
C ILE A 144 -19.86 -0.15 18.38
N ASN A 145 -20.01 -1.36 17.83
CA ASN A 145 -19.08 -2.46 18.05
C ASN A 145 -17.97 -2.41 17.00
N TYR A 146 -16.76 -1.99 17.40
CA TYR A 146 -15.60 -1.92 16.49
C TYR A 146 -14.93 -3.28 16.21
N SER A 147 -15.52 -4.40 16.65
CA SER A 147 -15.07 -5.74 16.25
C SER A 147 -15.43 -6.00 14.79
N CYS A 148 -14.43 -6.21 13.94
CA CYS A 148 -14.63 -6.44 12.51
C CYS A 148 -13.78 -7.62 12.03
N ASN A 149 -14.41 -8.78 11.85
CA ASN A 149 -13.72 -10.03 11.54
C ASN A 149 -14.19 -10.68 10.24
N ASN A 150 -15.34 -10.27 9.72
CA ASN A 150 -15.95 -10.88 8.53
C ASN A 150 -16.60 -9.81 7.64
N TYR A 151 -17.04 -10.21 6.46
CA TYR A 151 -17.66 -9.32 5.48
C TYR A 151 -18.94 -8.63 5.98
N GLN A 152 -19.79 -9.32 6.75
CA GLN A 152 -21.02 -8.72 7.29
C GLN A 152 -20.70 -7.64 8.33
N ASP A 153 -19.68 -7.87 9.16
CA ASP A 153 -19.21 -6.84 10.11
C ASP A 153 -18.77 -5.58 9.36
N MET A 154 -18.07 -5.72 8.22
CA MET A 154 -17.64 -4.59 7.39
C MET A 154 -18.81 -3.78 6.83
N ILE A 155 -19.88 -4.45 6.39
CA ILE A 155 -21.10 -3.78 5.91
C ILE A 155 -21.74 -2.98 7.04
N CYS A 156 -22.03 -3.65 8.17
CA CYS A 156 -22.67 -3.03 9.31
C CYS A 156 -21.86 -1.84 9.83
N LEU A 157 -20.55 -2.02 10.01
CA LEU A 157 -19.68 -0.96 10.51
C LEU A 157 -19.56 0.22 9.56
N ASN A 158 -19.53 0.01 8.25
CA ASN A 158 -19.53 1.11 7.29
C ASN A 158 -20.79 1.98 7.43
N SER A 159 -21.96 1.36 7.56
CA SER A 159 -23.22 2.07 7.74
C SER A 159 -23.33 2.73 9.12
N ASP A 160 -23.01 2.01 10.19
CA ASP A 160 -23.13 2.50 11.58
C ASP A 160 -22.20 3.68 11.84
N MET A 161 -20.93 3.58 11.42
CA MET A 161 -19.99 4.69 11.55
C MET A 161 -20.40 5.91 10.73
N LEU A 162 -21.05 5.71 9.56
CA LEU A 162 -21.49 6.82 8.72
C LEU A 162 -22.62 7.60 9.38
N LEU A 163 -23.53 6.92 10.08
CA LEU A 163 -24.59 7.56 10.85
C LEU A 163 -24.00 8.42 11.98
N VAL A 164 -22.95 7.93 12.64
CA VAL A 164 -22.32 8.66 13.76
C VAL A 164 -21.44 9.81 13.28
N VAL A 165 -20.66 9.63 12.21
CA VAL A 165 -19.79 10.70 11.70
C VAL A 165 -20.60 11.92 11.24
N LYS A 166 -21.81 11.71 10.69
CA LYS A 166 -22.73 12.78 10.30
C LYS A 166 -23.22 13.61 11.48
N LYS A 167 -23.36 13.02 12.68
CA LYS A 167 -23.75 13.78 13.88
C LYS A 167 -22.71 14.84 14.24
N TYR A 168 -21.43 14.61 13.89
CA TYR A 168 -20.35 15.55 14.13
C TYR A 168 -20.38 16.78 13.22
N GLU A 169 -21.16 16.79 12.12
CA GLU A 169 -21.30 17.98 11.25
C GLU A 169 -21.92 19.17 11.98
N SER A 170 -22.76 18.89 12.98
CA SER A 170 -23.42 19.92 13.79
C SER A 170 -22.49 20.54 14.84
N PHE A 171 -21.28 20.02 15.00
CA PHE A 171 -20.29 20.52 15.96
C PHE A 171 -19.28 21.41 15.24
N GLY A 172 -19.02 22.59 15.81
CA GLY A 172 -18.04 23.54 15.25
C GLY A 172 -16.60 23.02 15.33
N ASP A 173 -15.66 23.74 14.72
CA ASP A 173 -14.27 23.31 14.66
C ASP A 173 -13.56 23.32 16.03
N GLY A 174 -12.83 22.23 16.30
CA GLY A 174 -11.96 22.12 17.46
C GLY A 174 -11.02 20.92 17.37
N ASP A 175 -9.85 21.01 18.01
CA ASP A 175 -8.81 19.97 17.91
C ASP A 175 -9.27 18.60 18.39
N ARG A 176 -10.17 18.55 19.38
CA ARG A 176 -10.77 17.31 19.87
C ARG A 176 -11.69 16.69 18.81
N LEU A 177 -12.58 17.51 18.22
CA LEU A 177 -13.48 17.07 17.16
C LEU A 177 -12.68 16.54 15.98
N LEU A 178 -11.67 17.29 15.54
CA LEU A 178 -10.80 16.93 14.42
C LEU A 178 -10.12 15.58 14.63
N LYS A 179 -9.63 15.31 15.84
CA LYS A 179 -9.04 14.00 16.18
C LYS A 179 -10.06 12.87 16.09
N ILE A 180 -11.29 13.10 16.57
CA ILE A 180 -12.35 12.10 16.54
C ILE A 180 -12.75 11.78 15.10
N VAL A 181 -13.04 12.79 14.27
CA VAL A 181 -13.46 12.57 12.88
C VAL A 181 -12.33 11.98 12.03
N ASN A 182 -11.07 12.26 12.34
CA ASN A 182 -9.93 11.59 11.67
C ASN A 182 -9.87 10.09 11.97
N LYS A 183 -10.20 9.66 13.20
CA LYS A 183 -10.30 8.23 13.52
C LYS A 183 -11.38 7.54 12.68
N PHE A 184 -12.54 8.19 12.51
CA PHE A 184 -13.60 7.69 11.63
C PHE A 184 -13.09 7.56 10.19
N ALA A 185 -12.49 8.62 9.64
CA ALA A 185 -11.93 8.60 8.30
C ALA A 185 -10.89 7.47 8.11
N GLU A 186 -10.04 7.24 9.11
CA GLU A 186 -9.07 6.16 9.07
C GLU A 186 -9.73 4.77 9.12
N ASN A 187 -10.73 4.57 9.97
CA ASN A 187 -11.49 3.32 10.03
C ASN A 187 -12.22 3.02 8.71
N PHE A 188 -12.81 4.03 8.05
CA PHE A 188 -13.39 3.86 6.71
C PHE A 188 -12.35 3.40 5.67
N CYS A 189 -11.14 3.96 5.69
CA CYS A 189 -10.05 3.52 4.81
C CYS A 189 -9.58 2.09 5.11
N ARG A 190 -9.60 1.67 6.38
CA ARG A 190 -9.26 0.29 6.77
C ARG A 190 -10.29 -0.70 6.22
N ILE A 191 -11.58 -0.37 6.33
CA ILE A 191 -12.67 -1.14 5.71
C ILE A 191 -12.52 -1.16 4.18
N GLU A 192 -12.24 -0.02 3.55
CA GLU A 192 -12.04 0.07 2.10
C GLU A 192 -10.98 -0.91 1.61
N ARG A 193 -9.82 -0.94 2.28
CA ARG A 193 -8.72 -1.85 1.93
C ARG A 193 -9.12 -3.32 2.05
N ALA A 194 -9.86 -3.68 3.09
CA ALA A 194 -10.31 -5.07 3.27
C ALA A 194 -11.31 -5.48 2.18
N LEU A 195 -12.26 -4.59 1.84
CA LEU A 195 -13.20 -4.81 0.73
C LEU A 195 -12.46 -4.93 -0.62
N GLN A 196 -11.45 -4.08 -0.87
CA GLN A 196 -10.62 -4.17 -2.07
C GLN A 196 -9.85 -5.50 -2.15
N LYS A 197 -9.30 -6.00 -1.03
CA LYS A 197 -8.66 -7.32 -0.99
C LYS A 197 -9.64 -8.43 -1.36
N LEU A 198 -10.84 -8.42 -0.79
CA LEU A 198 -11.88 -9.40 -1.10
C LEU A 198 -12.28 -9.32 -2.58
N LEU A 199 -12.55 -8.12 -3.10
CA LEU A 199 -12.88 -7.92 -4.51
C LEU A 199 -11.76 -8.41 -5.42
N LEU A 200 -10.50 -8.12 -5.11
CA LEU A 200 -9.36 -8.64 -5.85
C LEU A 200 -9.31 -10.18 -5.81
N HIS A 201 -9.60 -10.78 -4.67
CA HIS A 201 -9.67 -12.23 -4.53
C HIS A 201 -10.76 -12.84 -5.40
N LEU A 202 -11.89 -12.15 -5.58
CA LEU A 202 -12.99 -12.58 -6.44
C LEU A 202 -12.71 -12.37 -7.93
N CYS A 203 -11.95 -11.32 -8.29
CA CYS A 203 -11.69 -10.93 -9.69
C CYS A 203 -10.46 -11.60 -10.31
N THR A 204 -9.46 -11.99 -9.51
CA THR A 204 -8.18 -12.45 -10.07
C THR A 204 -8.32 -13.86 -10.61
N SER A 205 -8.01 -14.06 -11.90
CA SER A 205 -7.96 -15.40 -12.47
C SER A 205 -6.78 -16.18 -11.87
N ASP A 206 -7.04 -17.42 -11.46
CA ASP A 206 -6.02 -18.29 -10.87
C ASP A 206 -4.79 -18.49 -11.77
N GLN A 207 -4.97 -18.44 -13.09
CA GLN A 207 -3.85 -18.56 -14.04
C GLN A 207 -2.83 -17.43 -13.88
N SER A 208 -3.28 -16.19 -13.69
CA SER A 208 -2.37 -15.06 -13.48
C SER A 208 -1.59 -15.20 -12.17
N ARG A 209 -2.19 -15.83 -11.15
CA ARG A 209 -1.54 -16.09 -9.86
C ARG A 209 -0.54 -17.24 -9.95
N LEU A 210 -0.86 -18.30 -10.70
CA LEU A 210 0.07 -19.39 -10.97
C LEU A 210 1.33 -18.90 -11.68
N ASP A 211 1.17 -18.07 -12.70
CA ASP A 211 2.30 -17.53 -13.46
C ASP A 211 3.22 -16.69 -12.55
N GLU A 212 2.64 -15.87 -11.66
CA GLU A 212 3.40 -15.08 -10.69
C GLU A 212 4.13 -15.97 -9.67
N ILE A 213 3.44 -16.97 -9.12
CA ILE A 213 4.01 -17.91 -8.14
C ILE A 213 5.15 -18.72 -8.78
N THR A 214 4.95 -19.21 -10.00
CA THR A 214 5.95 -19.95 -10.76
C THR A 214 7.20 -19.10 -11.01
N GLN A 215 7.02 -17.87 -11.49
CA GLN A 215 8.14 -16.93 -11.69
C GLN A 215 8.89 -16.62 -10.39
N ARG A 216 8.18 -16.57 -9.26
CA ARG A 216 8.80 -16.34 -7.95
C ARG A 216 9.59 -17.57 -7.46
N VAL A 217 9.09 -18.78 -7.68
CA VAL A 217 9.82 -20.02 -7.38
C VAL A 217 11.04 -20.17 -8.28
N ASP A 218 10.95 -19.83 -9.56
CA ASP A 218 12.09 -19.83 -10.47
C ASP A 218 13.19 -18.86 -10.03
N ARG A 219 12.82 -17.67 -9.56
CA ARG A 219 13.77 -16.72 -8.95
C ARG A 219 14.48 -17.33 -7.74
N ILE A 220 13.73 -17.93 -6.82
CA ILE A 220 14.29 -18.59 -5.63
C ILE A 220 15.24 -19.73 -6.03
N ASN A 221 14.86 -20.54 -7.01
CA ASN A 221 15.72 -21.62 -7.51
C ASN A 221 17.04 -21.11 -8.07
N ASN A 222 17.01 -20.01 -8.82
CA ASN A 222 18.22 -19.38 -9.35
C ASN A 222 19.10 -18.81 -8.24
N GLU A 223 18.52 -18.14 -7.24
CA GLU A 223 19.27 -17.63 -6.08
C GLU A 223 19.94 -18.77 -5.28
N ILE A 224 19.22 -19.87 -5.03
CA ILE A 224 19.77 -21.05 -4.35
C ILE A 224 20.93 -21.65 -5.15
N LYS A 225 20.80 -21.72 -6.48
CA LYS A 225 21.87 -22.22 -7.36
C LYS A 225 23.10 -21.31 -7.29
N ASP A 226 22.92 -20.00 -7.45
CA ASP A 226 24.02 -19.03 -7.38
C ASP A 226 24.75 -19.09 -6.03
N LEU A 227 24.01 -19.23 -4.92
CA LEU A 227 24.59 -19.40 -3.59
C LEU A 227 25.39 -20.72 -3.47
N ARG A 228 24.87 -21.82 -4.03
CA ARG A 228 25.56 -23.12 -4.05
C ARG A 228 26.85 -23.03 -4.86
N ASP A 229 26.81 -22.40 -6.03
CA ASP A 229 27.97 -22.26 -6.90
C ASP A 229 29.05 -21.38 -6.25
N LYS A 230 28.67 -20.28 -5.60
CA LYS A 230 29.59 -19.44 -4.80
C LYS A 230 30.20 -20.20 -3.63
N TYR A 231 29.40 -20.97 -2.90
CA TYR A 231 29.89 -21.75 -1.76
C TYR A 231 30.89 -22.83 -2.21
N ASN A 232 30.57 -23.56 -3.28
CA ASN A 232 31.47 -24.56 -3.84
C ASN A 232 32.79 -23.92 -4.31
N TYR A 233 32.72 -22.76 -4.96
CA TYR A 233 33.93 -22.02 -5.37
C TYR A 233 34.81 -21.63 -4.17
N LEU A 234 34.20 -21.25 -3.04
CA LEU A 234 34.90 -20.89 -1.81
C LEU A 234 35.39 -22.10 -1.01
N SER A 235 34.80 -23.29 -1.16
CA SER A 235 35.26 -24.51 -0.49
C SER A 235 36.44 -25.20 -1.19
N PHE A 236 36.71 -24.83 -2.45
CA PHE A 236 37.82 -25.36 -3.26
C PHE A 236 38.95 -24.34 -3.51
N ALA A 237 38.85 -23.12 -2.93
CA ALA A 237 39.89 -22.10 -2.94
C ALA A 237 40.64 -22.07 -1.59
#